data_AF-E3UTH3-F1
#
_entry.id   AF-E3UTH3-F1
#
_cell.length_a   1.000
_cell.length_b   1.000
_cell.length_c   1.000
_cell.angle_alpha   90.00
_cell.angle_beta   90.00
_cell.angle_gamma   90.00
#
_symmetry.space_group_name_H-M   'P 1'
#
loop_
_entity.id
_entity.type
_entity.pdbx_description
1 polymer ?
#
loop_
_entity_poly.entity_id
_entity_poly.type
_entity_poly.pdbx_seq_one_letter_code
_entity_poly.pdbx_strand_id
1 'polypeptide(L)'
;LYEQHSTNDHSSMLLNELGIPKMALRTHIRKRQSFFANKQRIAGLKKWVTENEDELSLDRKMMAVVVKADSASLSDILLGLLREYAAYIEDESLGQPLRSQLGKFDLETSLWAYLSEGFGYTVEEPTFSDFVLKLFCTEFWSQIEGVERDWLLNNVLKSASGRATALAFMVSWRDSRSFAAYYESISKVLSQQLEISTRAGQYHPVELIECETFEAVEQAIIRGLVRDLLDSSKALDRVQFDTVLSRRLASHWTLSRKEYFAIYEAIRNAEELMHLRNRYVDGFHFDNAKAMYDAYTTDIYRFDQAYRLFNEHVHSVLSKGADILRQLDDEVESIYTNWYLYELGLAWDRHLANEKLLEKWQIPGVPHQYDFYEKEVRTRLSLKQTKRVFVIISDALRFEIANELGAIINNEKRFKTEVSTQLGVLPSYTQLGMAALLPHKALSYQPEQGTAVYVDGISSQGLENRNSILQKVGGMAVSSKELMSWSNQEGRDKVRDVEVVYIYHDTIDAIGDKAATEEKTFEACRSAIEELKDLVGRVINRLNGSRVV
;
A
#
# COMPACT_ATOMS: atom_id res chain seq x y z
N LEU A 1 -9.68 -71.03 -3.44
CA LEU A 1 -10.95 -71.05 -2.68
C LEU A 1 -10.77 -70.57 -1.24
N TYR A 2 -9.83 -71.12 -0.45
CA TYR A 2 -9.57 -70.67 0.93
C TYR A 2 -9.09 -69.20 1.05
N GLU A 3 -8.12 -68.77 0.23
CA GLU A 3 -7.67 -67.36 0.23
C GLU A 3 -8.77 -66.38 -0.19
N GLN A 4 -9.62 -66.77 -1.15
CA GLN A 4 -10.76 -65.96 -1.59
C GLN A 4 -11.83 -65.82 -0.51
N HIS A 5 -12.06 -66.84 0.33
CA HIS A 5 -12.98 -66.73 1.46
C HIS A 5 -12.41 -65.86 2.59
N SER A 6 -11.12 -66.01 2.93
CA SER A 6 -10.47 -65.22 3.99
C SER A 6 -10.34 -63.73 3.64
N THR A 7 -9.97 -63.40 2.39
CA THR A 7 -9.91 -62.01 1.91
C THR A 7 -11.28 -61.36 1.83
N ASN A 8 -12.29 -62.13 1.42
CA ASN A 8 -13.67 -61.68 1.43
C ASN A 8 -14.11 -61.30 2.86
N ASP A 9 -13.82 -62.13 3.86
CA ASP A 9 -14.19 -61.85 5.25
C ASP A 9 -13.53 -60.56 5.79
N HIS A 10 -12.26 -60.33 5.46
CA HIS A 10 -11.53 -59.11 5.85
C HIS A 10 -12.15 -57.81 5.29
N SER A 11 -12.56 -57.77 4.02
CA SER A 11 -13.22 -56.58 3.45
C SER A 11 -14.57 -56.27 4.10
N SER A 12 -15.30 -57.30 4.55
CA SER A 12 -16.56 -57.12 5.29
C SER A 12 -16.30 -56.59 6.70
N MET A 13 -15.25 -57.05 7.38
CA MET A 13 -14.84 -56.51 8.68
C MET A 13 -14.45 -55.03 8.59
N LEU A 14 -13.73 -54.62 7.54
CA LEU A 14 -13.38 -53.22 7.31
C LEU A 14 -14.59 -52.32 7.10
N LEU A 15 -15.61 -52.77 6.35
CA LEU A 15 -16.87 -52.03 6.20
C LEU A 15 -17.54 -51.79 7.56
N ASN A 16 -17.59 -52.83 8.40
CA ASN A 16 -18.15 -52.72 9.75
C ASN A 16 -17.32 -51.79 10.64
N GLU A 17 -15.98 -51.84 10.57
CA GLU A 17 -15.09 -50.94 11.33
C GLU A 17 -15.29 -49.47 10.94
N LEU A 18 -15.54 -49.22 9.65
CA LEU A 18 -15.83 -47.89 9.09
C LEU A 18 -17.29 -47.44 9.31
N GLY A 19 -18.16 -48.32 9.81
CA GLY A 19 -19.59 -48.02 10.01
C GLY A 19 -20.40 -47.94 8.71
N ILE A 20 -19.96 -48.60 7.65
CA ILE A 20 -20.63 -48.61 6.34
C ILE A 20 -21.49 -49.88 6.21
N PRO A 21 -22.83 -49.80 6.25
CA PRO A 21 -23.70 -50.99 6.16
C PRO A 21 -23.79 -51.58 4.75
N LYS A 22 -23.35 -50.84 3.72
CA LYS A 22 -23.50 -51.18 2.30
C LYS A 22 -22.47 -52.22 1.84
N MET A 23 -22.82 -53.51 1.97
CA MET A 23 -21.97 -54.65 1.58
C MET A 23 -21.59 -54.69 0.08
N ALA A 24 -22.30 -53.95 -0.78
CA ALA A 24 -21.94 -53.82 -2.19
C ALA A 24 -20.55 -53.19 -2.40
N LEU A 25 -20.06 -52.38 -1.46
CA LEU A 25 -18.73 -51.75 -1.52
C LEU A 25 -17.57 -52.70 -1.18
N ARG A 26 -17.84 -53.96 -0.85
CA ARG A 26 -16.82 -54.95 -0.49
C ARG A 26 -15.77 -55.14 -1.59
N THR A 27 -16.22 -55.25 -2.84
CA THR A 27 -15.33 -55.39 -4.00
C THR A 27 -14.46 -54.16 -4.19
N HIS A 28 -15.05 -52.98 -3.98
CA HIS A 28 -14.36 -51.68 -4.08
C HIS A 28 -13.27 -51.50 -3.02
N ILE A 29 -13.55 -51.89 -1.76
CA ILE A 29 -12.55 -51.91 -0.68
C ILE A 29 -11.46 -52.94 -0.95
N ARG A 30 -11.81 -54.12 -1.48
CA ARG A 30 -10.82 -55.15 -1.83
C ARG A 30 -9.83 -54.65 -2.87
N LYS A 31 -10.30 -53.92 -3.89
CA LYS A 31 -9.44 -53.30 -4.91
C LYS A 31 -8.40 -52.35 -4.30
N ARG A 32 -8.73 -51.73 -3.16
CA ARG A 32 -7.92 -50.72 -2.46
C ARG A 32 -7.25 -51.23 -1.20
N GLN A 33 -7.03 -52.54 -1.07
CA GLN A 33 -6.48 -53.16 0.14
C GLN A 33 -5.14 -52.54 0.58
N SER A 34 -4.32 -52.06 -0.37
CA SER A 34 -3.06 -51.36 -0.10
C SER A 34 -3.24 -50.09 0.75
N PHE A 35 -4.35 -49.37 0.60
CA PHE A 35 -4.69 -48.23 1.45
C PHE A 35 -4.98 -48.68 2.89
N PHE A 36 -5.80 -49.73 3.06
CA PHE A 36 -6.22 -50.22 4.37
C PHE A 36 -5.13 -50.95 5.16
N ALA A 37 -3.97 -51.21 4.57
CA ALA A 37 -2.82 -51.80 5.28
C ALA A 37 -2.24 -50.91 6.40
N ASN A 38 -2.65 -49.64 6.54
CA ASN A 38 -2.15 -48.71 7.55
C ASN A 38 -3.27 -48.22 8.48
N LYS A 39 -3.13 -48.46 9.78
CA LYS A 39 -4.11 -48.10 10.81
C LYS A 39 -4.39 -46.59 10.91
N GLN A 40 -3.39 -45.73 10.66
CA GLN A 40 -3.60 -44.28 10.68
C GLN A 40 -4.47 -43.82 9.51
N ARG A 41 -4.34 -44.43 8.33
CA ARG A 41 -5.20 -44.13 7.18
C ARG A 41 -6.65 -44.54 7.42
N ILE A 42 -6.86 -45.71 8.05
CA ILE A 42 -8.19 -46.15 8.49
C ILE A 42 -8.79 -45.14 9.48
N ALA A 43 -8.02 -44.76 10.50
CA ALA A 43 -8.47 -43.79 11.51
C ALA A 43 -8.77 -42.41 10.90
N GLY A 44 -7.97 -41.96 9.92
CA GLY A 44 -8.23 -40.74 9.17
C GLY A 44 -9.53 -40.82 8.36
N LEU A 45 -9.73 -41.91 7.61
CA LEU A 45 -10.90 -42.12 6.77
C LEU A 45 -12.19 -42.18 7.60
N LYS A 46 -12.13 -42.83 8.77
CA LYS A 46 -13.26 -42.96 9.70
C LYS A 46 -13.81 -41.61 10.19
N LYS A 47 -13.00 -40.54 10.16
CA LYS A 47 -13.47 -39.19 10.53
C LYS A 47 -14.45 -38.59 9.53
N TRP A 48 -14.48 -39.08 8.29
CA TRP A 48 -15.24 -38.46 7.21
C TRP A 48 -16.31 -39.37 6.61
N VAL A 49 -16.17 -40.68 6.76
CA VAL A 49 -17.14 -41.67 6.28
C VAL A 49 -18.47 -41.51 7.01
N THR A 50 -19.54 -41.73 6.26
CA THR A 50 -20.93 -41.75 6.70
C THR A 50 -21.55 -43.10 6.34
N GLU A 51 -22.77 -43.36 6.81
CA GLU A 51 -23.49 -44.61 6.48
C GLU A 51 -23.90 -44.72 5.00
N ASN A 52 -23.96 -43.59 4.28
CA ASN A 52 -24.46 -43.51 2.90
C ASN A 52 -23.34 -43.32 1.86
N GLU A 53 -22.24 -44.07 1.96
CA GLU A 53 -21.18 -44.02 0.95
C GLU A 53 -21.58 -44.69 -0.37
N ASP A 54 -21.00 -44.17 -1.45
CA ASP A 54 -20.80 -44.85 -2.71
C ASP A 54 -19.29 -45.01 -3.01
N GLU A 55 -18.98 -45.65 -4.13
CA GLU A 55 -17.61 -45.92 -4.54
C GLU A 55 -16.79 -44.63 -4.71
N LEU A 56 -17.40 -43.60 -5.29
CA LEU A 56 -16.73 -42.35 -5.63
C LEU A 56 -16.56 -41.48 -4.38
N SER A 57 -17.57 -41.40 -3.51
CA SER A 57 -17.53 -40.66 -2.25
C SER A 57 -16.49 -41.23 -1.28
N LEU A 58 -16.36 -42.56 -1.23
CA LEU A 58 -15.36 -43.23 -0.42
C LEU A 58 -13.95 -42.92 -0.92
N ASP A 59 -13.74 -42.95 -2.24
CA ASP A 59 -12.46 -42.62 -2.86
C ASP A 59 -12.06 -41.17 -2.61
N ARG A 60 -13.00 -40.22 -2.69
CA ARG A 60 -12.75 -38.82 -2.35
C ARG A 60 -12.19 -38.68 -0.94
N LYS A 61 -12.82 -39.36 0.02
CA LYS A 61 -12.40 -39.34 1.42
C LYS A 61 -11.06 -40.04 1.59
N MET A 62 -10.77 -41.10 0.84
CA MET A 62 -9.44 -41.70 0.83
C MET A 62 -8.37 -40.74 0.28
N MET A 63 -8.66 -40.03 -0.82
CA MET A 63 -7.77 -39.01 -1.38
C MET A 63 -7.47 -37.90 -0.37
N ALA A 64 -8.49 -37.40 0.33
CA ALA A 64 -8.30 -36.42 1.40
C ALA A 64 -7.37 -36.92 2.51
N VAL A 65 -7.36 -38.23 2.81
CA VAL A 65 -6.49 -38.80 3.86
C VAL A 65 -5.06 -38.81 3.37
N VAL A 66 -4.86 -39.21 2.11
CA VAL A 66 -3.54 -39.28 1.46
C VAL A 66 -2.88 -37.90 1.48
N VAL A 67 -3.59 -36.87 1.02
CA VAL A 67 -3.04 -35.51 0.90
C VAL A 67 -3.08 -34.72 2.21
N LYS A 68 -3.65 -35.32 3.27
CA LYS A 68 -3.86 -34.71 4.59
C LYS A 68 -4.65 -33.39 4.47
N ALA A 69 -5.75 -33.42 3.72
CA ALA A 69 -6.63 -32.29 3.54
C ALA A 69 -7.38 -31.92 4.83
N ASP A 70 -7.73 -30.64 4.97
CA ASP A 70 -8.50 -30.12 6.11
C ASP A 70 -9.95 -30.62 6.09
N SER A 71 -10.52 -30.87 4.90
CA SER A 71 -11.80 -31.55 4.72
C SER A 71 -11.76 -32.53 3.55
N ALA A 72 -12.83 -33.33 3.41
CA ALA A 72 -13.01 -34.24 2.28
C ALA A 72 -13.60 -33.55 1.02
N SER A 73 -13.52 -32.22 0.94
CA SER A 73 -13.92 -31.45 -0.25
C SER A 73 -12.92 -31.67 -1.39
N LEU A 74 -13.38 -31.58 -2.65
CA LEU A 74 -12.48 -31.64 -3.80
C LEU A 74 -11.45 -30.50 -3.78
N SER A 75 -11.85 -29.30 -3.35
CA SER A 75 -10.98 -28.14 -3.26
C SER A 75 -9.79 -28.37 -2.33
N ASP A 76 -10.02 -28.88 -1.11
CA ASP A 76 -8.92 -29.11 -0.15
C ASP A 76 -8.00 -30.25 -0.61
N ILE A 77 -8.56 -31.24 -1.30
CA ILE A 77 -7.76 -32.30 -1.93
C ILE A 77 -6.83 -31.71 -2.98
N LEU A 78 -7.36 -30.85 -3.85
CA LEU A 78 -6.59 -30.18 -4.90
C LEU A 78 -5.52 -29.27 -4.32
N LEU A 79 -5.81 -28.47 -3.28
CA LEU A 79 -4.81 -27.65 -2.60
C LEU A 79 -3.65 -28.49 -2.04
N GLY A 80 -3.94 -29.66 -1.48
CA GLY A 80 -2.92 -30.62 -1.04
C GLY A 80 -2.03 -31.13 -2.18
N LEU A 81 -2.61 -31.43 -3.35
CA LEU A 81 -1.88 -31.86 -4.55
C LEU A 81 -1.11 -30.72 -5.20
N LEU A 82 -1.68 -29.51 -5.25
CA LEU A 82 -1.05 -28.31 -5.81
C LEU A 82 0.18 -27.88 -5.01
N ARG A 83 0.14 -28.04 -3.68
CA ARG A 83 1.31 -27.83 -2.83
C ARG A 83 2.47 -28.77 -3.20
N GLU A 84 2.19 -30.06 -3.41
CA GLU A 84 3.22 -31.01 -3.88
C GLU A 84 3.70 -30.66 -5.29
N TYR A 85 2.77 -30.33 -6.18
CA TYR A 85 3.10 -29.98 -7.56
C TYR A 85 3.99 -28.73 -7.64
N ALA A 86 3.70 -27.69 -6.84
CA ALA A 86 4.53 -26.50 -6.74
C ALA A 86 5.97 -26.82 -6.30
N ALA A 87 6.14 -27.70 -5.30
CA ALA A 87 7.46 -28.13 -4.87
C ALA A 87 8.19 -28.93 -5.97
N TYR A 88 7.47 -29.81 -6.68
CA TYR A 88 8.03 -30.62 -7.76
C TYR A 88 8.50 -29.80 -8.96
N ILE A 89 7.76 -28.77 -9.37
CA ILE A 89 8.16 -27.92 -10.51
C ILE A 89 9.33 -26.98 -10.17
N GLU A 90 9.55 -26.68 -8.89
CA GLU A 90 10.74 -25.93 -8.43
C GLU A 90 11.97 -26.82 -8.33
N ASP A 91 11.79 -28.04 -7.82
CA ASP A 91 12.85 -29.04 -7.67
C ASP A 91 12.31 -30.45 -7.98
N GLU A 92 12.57 -30.92 -9.20
CA GLU A 92 12.10 -32.23 -9.65
C GLU A 92 12.62 -33.38 -8.77
N SER A 93 13.74 -33.19 -8.05
CA SER A 93 14.34 -34.21 -7.19
C SER A 93 13.47 -34.58 -5.98
N LEU A 94 12.55 -33.69 -5.58
CA LEU A 94 11.58 -33.94 -4.50
C LEU A 94 10.52 -34.98 -4.91
N GLY A 95 10.33 -35.20 -6.21
CA GLY A 95 9.33 -36.10 -6.76
C GLY A 95 7.89 -35.73 -6.38
N GLN A 96 6.96 -36.66 -6.56
CA GLN A 96 5.54 -36.46 -6.27
C GLN A 96 4.98 -37.63 -5.42
N PRO A 97 5.34 -37.71 -4.13
CA PRO A 97 4.99 -38.84 -3.27
C PRO A 97 3.48 -39.01 -3.03
N LEU A 98 2.70 -37.94 -2.93
CA LEU A 98 1.24 -37.99 -2.77
C LEU A 98 0.59 -38.51 -4.06
N ARG A 99 0.97 -38.00 -5.24
CA ARG A 99 0.51 -38.54 -6.52
C ARG A 99 0.87 -40.02 -6.68
N SER A 100 2.11 -40.39 -6.34
CA SER A 100 2.56 -41.79 -6.34
C SER A 100 1.71 -42.68 -5.41
N GLN A 101 1.29 -42.14 -4.25
CA GLN A 101 0.37 -42.82 -3.35
C GLN A 101 -1.04 -42.96 -3.94
N LEU A 102 -1.57 -41.95 -4.63
CA LEU A 102 -2.86 -42.05 -5.32
C LEU A 102 -2.85 -43.20 -6.36
N GLY A 103 -1.78 -43.32 -7.14
CA GLY A 103 -1.59 -44.44 -8.07
C GLY A 103 -1.51 -45.79 -7.35
N LYS A 104 -0.70 -45.88 -6.28
CA LYS A 104 -0.57 -47.11 -5.46
C LYS A 104 -1.89 -47.57 -4.82
N PHE A 105 -2.80 -46.64 -4.57
CA PHE A 105 -4.12 -46.91 -3.98
C PHE A 105 -5.23 -46.96 -5.01
N ASP A 106 -4.92 -46.91 -6.32
CA ASP A 106 -5.89 -46.96 -7.41
C ASP A 106 -6.99 -45.87 -7.32
N LEU A 107 -6.58 -44.67 -6.92
CA LEU A 107 -7.46 -43.51 -6.72
C LEU A 107 -7.46 -42.53 -7.90
N GLU A 108 -6.55 -42.67 -8.86
CA GLU A 108 -6.41 -41.71 -9.97
C GLU A 108 -7.64 -41.66 -10.88
N THR A 109 -8.23 -42.82 -11.20
CA THR A 109 -9.47 -42.87 -12.01
C THR A 109 -10.59 -42.05 -11.37
N SER A 110 -10.73 -42.14 -10.05
CA SER A 110 -11.73 -41.42 -9.28
C SER A 110 -11.42 -39.92 -9.19
N LEU A 111 -10.13 -39.54 -9.09
CA LEU A 111 -9.72 -38.13 -9.20
C LEU A 111 -10.15 -37.55 -10.55
N TRP A 112 -9.90 -38.25 -11.65
CA TRP A 112 -10.28 -37.79 -12.98
C TRP A 112 -11.80 -37.70 -13.17
N ALA A 113 -12.56 -38.63 -12.60
CA ALA A 113 -14.02 -38.55 -12.58
C ALA A 113 -14.51 -37.28 -11.86
N TYR A 114 -13.94 -36.96 -10.70
CA TYR A 114 -14.28 -35.73 -9.98
C TYR A 114 -13.87 -34.45 -10.71
N LEU A 115 -12.72 -34.45 -11.38
CA LEU A 115 -12.29 -33.30 -12.18
C LEU A 115 -13.14 -33.12 -13.44
N SER A 116 -13.59 -34.22 -14.03
CA SER A 116 -14.55 -34.22 -15.14
C SER A 116 -15.90 -33.66 -14.70
N GLU A 117 -16.45 -34.13 -13.58
CA GLU A 117 -17.74 -33.68 -13.05
C GLU A 117 -17.70 -32.22 -12.56
N GLY A 118 -16.69 -31.87 -11.76
CA GLY A 118 -16.59 -30.56 -11.11
C GLY A 118 -16.09 -29.44 -12.02
N PHE A 119 -15.08 -29.73 -12.85
CA PHE A 119 -14.40 -28.73 -13.68
C PHE A 119 -14.64 -28.92 -15.19
N GLY A 120 -15.35 -29.97 -15.61
CA GLY A 120 -15.51 -30.29 -17.04
C GLY A 120 -14.21 -30.74 -17.71
N TYR A 121 -13.20 -31.15 -16.93
CA TYR A 121 -11.91 -31.59 -17.44
C TYR A 121 -12.04 -32.94 -18.14
N THR A 122 -12.02 -32.92 -19.48
CA THR A 122 -12.25 -34.08 -20.34
C THR A 122 -11.18 -34.13 -21.43
N VAL A 123 -10.21 -35.04 -21.27
CA VAL A 123 -9.10 -35.28 -22.19
C VAL A 123 -8.83 -36.78 -22.29
N GLU A 124 -8.22 -37.24 -23.38
CA GLU A 124 -7.96 -38.67 -23.62
C GLU A 124 -6.95 -39.24 -22.62
N GLU A 125 -5.87 -38.50 -22.35
CA GLU A 125 -4.80 -38.88 -21.43
C GLU A 125 -4.67 -37.82 -20.31
N PRO A 126 -5.44 -37.94 -19.22
CA PRO A 126 -5.46 -36.91 -18.18
C PRO A 126 -4.16 -36.89 -17.39
N THR A 127 -3.55 -35.71 -17.31
CA THR A 127 -2.41 -35.45 -16.41
C THR A 127 -2.73 -34.31 -15.44
N PHE A 128 -2.04 -34.28 -14.31
CA PHE A 128 -2.24 -33.21 -13.33
C PHE A 128 -1.66 -31.88 -13.83
N SER A 129 -0.52 -31.90 -14.52
CA SER A 129 0.09 -30.71 -15.13
C SER A 129 -0.82 -30.08 -16.20
N ASP A 130 -1.47 -30.88 -17.06
CA ASP A 130 -2.43 -30.35 -18.05
C ASP A 130 -3.66 -29.75 -17.35
N PHE A 131 -4.20 -30.40 -16.31
CA PHE A 131 -5.30 -29.83 -15.52
C PHE A 131 -4.92 -28.46 -14.92
N VAL A 132 -3.75 -28.36 -14.29
CA VAL A 132 -3.25 -27.10 -13.70
C VAL A 132 -3.05 -26.03 -14.77
N LEU A 133 -2.42 -26.36 -15.90
CA LEU A 133 -2.29 -25.46 -17.04
C LEU A 133 -3.66 -24.93 -17.50
N LYS A 134 -4.66 -25.81 -17.60
CA LYS A 134 -6.01 -25.42 -18.01
C LYS A 134 -6.71 -24.54 -16.99
N LEU A 135 -6.46 -24.69 -15.68
CA LEU A 135 -6.99 -23.78 -14.66
C LEU A 135 -6.47 -22.35 -14.87
N PHE A 136 -5.15 -22.19 -14.98
CA PHE A 136 -4.51 -20.88 -15.19
C PHE A 136 -4.92 -20.26 -16.54
N CYS A 137 -4.91 -21.04 -17.63
CA CYS A 137 -5.35 -20.56 -18.94
C CYS A 137 -6.84 -20.16 -18.93
N THR A 138 -7.69 -20.91 -18.24
CA THR A 138 -9.12 -20.60 -18.12
C THR A 138 -9.34 -19.30 -17.33
N GLU A 139 -8.65 -19.11 -16.21
CA GLU A 139 -8.77 -17.88 -15.43
C GLU A 139 -8.32 -16.68 -16.25
N PHE A 140 -7.11 -16.74 -16.80
CA PHE A 140 -6.55 -15.62 -17.56
C PHE A 140 -7.40 -15.29 -18.80
N TRP A 141 -7.79 -16.30 -19.58
CA TRP A 141 -8.66 -16.10 -20.74
C TRP A 141 -10.01 -15.44 -20.37
N SER A 142 -10.56 -15.76 -19.21
CA SER A 142 -11.85 -15.21 -18.75
C SER A 142 -11.73 -13.76 -18.26
N GLN A 143 -10.54 -13.33 -17.85
CA GLN A 143 -10.27 -12.00 -17.30
C GLN A 143 -9.79 -10.99 -18.36
N ILE A 144 -9.18 -11.44 -19.46
CA ILE A 144 -8.79 -10.55 -20.55
C ILE A 144 -10.05 -9.97 -21.20
N GLU A 145 -10.14 -8.65 -21.21
CA GLU A 145 -11.12 -7.91 -22.01
C GLU A 145 -10.56 -7.71 -23.43
N GLY A 146 -11.43 -7.77 -24.45
CA GLY A 146 -11.01 -7.67 -25.85
C GLY A 146 -11.07 -8.99 -26.63
N VAL A 147 -10.67 -8.93 -27.90
CA VAL A 147 -10.92 -10.00 -28.89
C VAL A 147 -9.70 -10.93 -29.06
N GLU A 148 -8.48 -10.45 -28.81
CA GLU A 148 -7.25 -11.20 -29.08
C GLU A 148 -6.83 -12.14 -27.94
N ARG A 149 -7.69 -13.10 -27.57
CA ARG A 149 -7.39 -14.12 -26.56
C ARG A 149 -7.45 -15.55 -27.09
N ASP A 150 -7.63 -15.72 -28.40
CA ASP A 150 -7.85 -17.01 -29.05
C ASP A 150 -6.65 -17.97 -28.90
N TRP A 151 -5.46 -17.42 -28.70
CA TRP A 151 -4.24 -18.19 -28.49
C TRP A 151 -4.28 -19.09 -27.23
N LEU A 152 -5.16 -18.80 -26.27
CA LEU A 152 -5.36 -19.62 -25.06
C LEU A 152 -6.43 -20.71 -25.24
N LEU A 153 -7.30 -20.63 -26.26
CA LEU A 153 -8.54 -21.43 -26.34
C LEU A 153 -8.33 -22.94 -26.22
N ASN A 154 -7.24 -23.46 -26.76
CA ASN A 154 -6.92 -24.89 -26.69
C ASN A 154 -6.67 -25.37 -25.24
N ASN A 155 -6.30 -24.45 -24.34
CA ASN A 155 -6.05 -24.69 -22.93
C ASN A 155 -7.18 -24.20 -22.02
N VAL A 156 -8.32 -23.77 -22.57
CA VAL A 156 -9.48 -23.34 -21.76
C VAL A 156 -10.41 -24.54 -21.50
N LEU A 157 -10.97 -24.60 -20.30
CA LEU A 157 -12.01 -25.58 -19.96
C LEU A 157 -13.27 -25.32 -20.80
N LYS A 158 -13.78 -26.38 -21.45
CA LYS A 158 -14.82 -26.24 -22.49
C LYS A 158 -16.22 -25.94 -21.92
N SER A 159 -16.55 -26.48 -20.75
CA SER A 159 -17.89 -26.32 -20.17
C SER A 159 -18.03 -24.99 -19.43
N ALA A 160 -19.18 -24.32 -19.56
CA ALA A 160 -19.44 -23.07 -18.84
C ALA A 160 -19.46 -23.25 -17.31
N SER A 161 -20.08 -24.33 -16.82
CA SER A 161 -20.07 -24.69 -15.40
C SER A 161 -18.65 -24.98 -14.89
N GLY A 162 -17.85 -25.72 -15.67
CA GLY A 162 -16.48 -26.04 -15.32
C GLY A 162 -15.59 -24.81 -15.21
N ARG A 163 -15.75 -23.86 -16.15
CA ARG A 163 -15.08 -22.54 -16.07
C ARG A 163 -15.48 -21.78 -14.82
N ALA A 164 -16.77 -21.72 -14.49
CA ALA A 164 -17.23 -21.05 -13.27
C ALA A 164 -16.63 -21.69 -11.99
N THR A 165 -16.59 -23.03 -11.92
CA THR A 165 -15.93 -23.75 -10.82
C THR A 165 -14.44 -23.43 -10.74
N ALA A 166 -13.74 -23.42 -11.88
CA ALA A 166 -12.32 -23.09 -11.96
C ALA A 166 -12.04 -21.67 -11.44
N LEU A 167 -12.81 -20.67 -11.89
CA LEU A 167 -12.66 -19.29 -11.43
C LEU A 167 -12.86 -19.15 -9.92
N ALA A 168 -13.92 -19.75 -9.38
CA ALA A 168 -14.19 -19.72 -7.94
C ALA A 168 -13.08 -20.40 -7.13
N PHE A 169 -12.55 -21.53 -7.62
CA PHE A 169 -11.44 -22.23 -6.99
C PHE A 169 -10.15 -21.40 -7.03
N MET A 170 -9.81 -20.80 -8.19
CA MET A 170 -8.59 -20.02 -8.37
C MET A 170 -8.55 -18.78 -7.46
N VAL A 171 -9.67 -18.05 -7.34
CA VAL A 171 -9.79 -16.93 -6.40
C VAL A 171 -9.57 -17.40 -4.96
N SER A 172 -10.27 -18.46 -4.53
CA SER A 172 -10.11 -18.99 -3.17
C SER A 172 -8.70 -19.50 -2.88
N TRP A 173 -8.00 -20.03 -3.88
CA TRP A 173 -6.63 -20.50 -3.74
C TRP A 173 -5.65 -19.32 -3.63
N ARG A 174 -5.76 -18.33 -4.53
CA ARG A 174 -4.92 -17.13 -4.56
C ARG A 174 -5.05 -16.30 -3.27
N ASP A 175 -6.25 -16.20 -2.70
CA ASP A 175 -6.51 -15.43 -1.48
C ASP A 175 -6.18 -16.20 -0.18
N SER A 176 -5.80 -17.47 -0.30
CA SER A 176 -5.51 -18.30 0.86
C SER A 176 -4.14 -17.99 1.46
N ARG A 177 -4.12 -17.52 2.72
CA ARG A 177 -2.88 -17.29 3.47
C ARG A 177 -1.94 -18.49 3.54
N SER A 178 -2.48 -19.71 3.52
CA SER A 178 -1.71 -20.94 3.63
C SER A 178 -1.26 -21.51 2.28
N PHE A 179 -1.90 -21.10 1.18
CA PHE A 179 -1.69 -21.72 -0.14
C PHE A 179 -1.30 -20.76 -1.26
N ALA A 180 -1.38 -19.43 -1.05
CA ALA A 180 -1.02 -18.41 -2.03
C ALA A 180 0.41 -18.56 -2.56
N ALA A 181 1.38 -18.88 -1.70
CA ALA A 181 2.77 -19.06 -2.12
C ALA A 181 2.93 -20.17 -3.19
N TYR A 182 2.14 -21.24 -3.11
CA TYR A 182 2.14 -22.31 -4.11
C TYR A 182 1.48 -21.87 -5.43
N TYR A 183 0.46 -21.00 -5.34
CA TYR A 183 -0.13 -20.36 -6.52
C TYR A 183 0.92 -19.51 -7.24
N GLU A 184 1.64 -18.65 -6.51
CA GLU A 184 2.66 -17.77 -7.07
C GLU A 184 3.79 -18.56 -7.75
N SER A 185 4.25 -19.64 -7.13
CA SER A 185 5.27 -20.54 -7.69
C SER A 185 4.82 -21.15 -9.03
N ILE A 186 3.63 -21.75 -9.06
CA ILE A 186 3.06 -22.35 -10.29
C ILE A 186 2.81 -21.27 -11.35
N SER A 187 2.23 -20.14 -10.95
CA SER A 187 1.97 -18.99 -11.83
C SER A 187 3.25 -18.53 -12.52
N LYS A 188 4.37 -18.44 -11.78
CA LYS A 188 5.66 -18.05 -12.33
C LYS A 188 6.18 -19.01 -13.41
N VAL A 189 6.14 -20.32 -13.16
CA VAL A 189 6.59 -21.34 -14.11
C VAL A 189 5.71 -21.33 -15.37
N LEU A 190 4.39 -21.34 -15.20
CA LEU A 190 3.45 -21.29 -16.32
C LEU A 190 3.55 -19.96 -17.10
N SER A 191 3.81 -18.86 -16.41
CA SER A 191 4.03 -17.55 -17.04
C SER A 191 5.21 -17.58 -18.01
N GLN A 192 6.27 -18.31 -17.69
CA GLN A 192 7.42 -18.48 -18.57
C GLN A 192 7.09 -19.40 -19.75
N GLN A 193 6.45 -20.54 -19.49
CA GLN A 193 6.07 -21.50 -20.53
C GLN A 193 5.11 -20.92 -21.57
N LEU A 194 4.19 -20.04 -21.13
CA LEU A 194 3.20 -19.38 -21.98
C LEU A 194 3.69 -18.05 -22.56
N GLU A 195 4.91 -17.63 -22.22
CA GLU A 195 5.49 -16.33 -22.63
C GLU A 195 4.60 -15.14 -22.29
N ILE A 196 3.96 -15.16 -21.11
CA ILE A 196 2.95 -14.17 -20.71
C ILE A 196 3.52 -12.74 -20.74
N SER A 197 4.79 -12.54 -20.36
CA SER A 197 5.41 -11.20 -20.39
C SER A 197 5.39 -10.58 -21.78
N THR A 198 5.69 -11.37 -22.83
CA THR A 198 5.69 -10.90 -24.22
C THR A 198 4.27 -10.63 -24.72
N ARG A 199 3.34 -11.54 -24.42
CA ARG A 199 1.94 -11.43 -24.89
C ARG A 199 1.18 -10.32 -24.18
N ALA A 200 1.31 -10.24 -22.86
CA ALA A 200 0.68 -9.21 -22.04
C ALA A 200 1.10 -7.80 -22.46
N GLY A 201 2.34 -7.61 -22.96
CA GLY A 201 2.80 -6.32 -23.48
C GLY A 201 2.11 -5.83 -24.76
N GLN A 202 1.30 -6.68 -25.42
CA GLN A 202 0.55 -6.33 -26.63
C GLN A 202 -0.82 -5.70 -26.32
N TYR A 203 -1.33 -5.87 -25.10
CA TYR A 203 -2.62 -5.32 -24.69
C TYR A 203 -2.46 -3.93 -24.06
N HIS A 204 -3.54 -3.15 -24.08
CA HIS A 204 -3.65 -1.94 -23.30
C HIS A 204 -3.90 -2.24 -21.82
N PRO A 205 -3.46 -1.37 -20.88
CA PRO A 205 -3.72 -1.53 -19.45
C PRO A 205 -5.18 -1.83 -19.09
N VAL A 206 -6.12 -1.16 -19.78
CA VAL A 206 -7.57 -1.32 -19.56
C VAL A 206 -8.04 -2.72 -19.90
N GLU A 207 -7.49 -3.35 -20.94
CA GLU A 207 -7.86 -4.71 -21.36
C GLU A 207 -7.42 -5.80 -20.37
N LEU A 208 -6.44 -5.47 -19.52
CA LEU A 208 -5.87 -6.37 -18.53
C LEU A 208 -6.31 -6.05 -17.09
N ILE A 209 -7.22 -5.10 -16.91
CA ILE A 209 -7.55 -4.55 -15.58
C ILE A 209 -8.02 -5.64 -14.59
N GLU A 210 -8.79 -6.62 -15.05
CA GLU A 210 -9.32 -7.74 -14.26
C GLU A 210 -8.34 -8.94 -14.16
N CYS A 211 -7.21 -8.89 -14.85
CA CYS A 211 -6.27 -10.01 -14.93
C CYS A 211 -5.37 -10.06 -13.69
N GLU A 212 -5.57 -11.07 -12.84
CA GLU A 212 -4.77 -11.28 -11.63
C GLU A 212 -3.97 -12.60 -11.67
N THR A 213 -4.09 -13.36 -12.77
CA THR A 213 -3.54 -14.71 -12.87
C THR A 213 -2.00 -14.79 -12.79
N PHE A 214 -1.32 -13.86 -13.45
CA PHE A 214 0.13 -13.87 -13.61
C PHE A 214 0.76 -12.54 -13.20
N GLU A 215 1.86 -12.59 -12.46
CA GLU A 215 2.63 -11.40 -12.09
C GLU A 215 3.12 -10.62 -13.32
N ALA A 216 3.45 -11.32 -14.42
CA ALA A 216 3.87 -10.69 -15.66
C ALA A 216 2.81 -9.74 -16.25
N VAL A 217 1.53 -9.93 -15.91
CA VAL A 217 0.45 -9.00 -16.28
C VAL A 217 0.54 -7.71 -15.48
N GLU A 218 0.85 -7.78 -14.18
CA GLU A 218 1.09 -6.60 -13.34
C GLU A 218 2.20 -5.72 -13.95
N GLN A 219 3.31 -6.36 -14.35
CA GLN A 219 4.43 -5.68 -15.00
C GLN A 219 4.06 -5.11 -16.38
N ALA A 220 3.18 -5.77 -17.13
CA ALA A 220 2.71 -5.27 -18.42
C ALA A 220 1.80 -4.04 -18.26
N ILE A 221 0.88 -4.06 -17.29
CA ILE A 221 0.01 -2.92 -16.96
C ILE A 221 0.85 -1.72 -16.56
N ILE A 222 1.81 -1.89 -15.66
CA ILE A 222 2.73 -0.81 -15.23
C ILE A 222 3.48 -0.22 -16.42
N ARG A 223 4.06 -1.06 -17.30
CA ARG A 223 4.75 -0.59 -18.51
C ARG A 223 3.82 0.17 -19.45
N GLY A 224 2.60 -0.34 -19.61
CA GLY A 224 1.57 0.30 -20.42
C GLY A 224 1.19 1.66 -19.87
N LEU A 225 0.91 1.79 -18.57
CA LEU A 225 0.57 3.06 -17.94
C LEU A 225 1.70 4.08 -18.05
N VAL A 226 2.96 3.68 -17.81
CA VAL A 226 4.13 4.56 -17.98
C VAL A 226 4.21 5.08 -19.42
N ARG A 227 4.10 4.19 -20.39
CA ARG A 227 4.14 4.54 -21.82
C ARG A 227 2.99 5.47 -22.20
N ASP A 228 1.79 5.18 -21.73
CA ASP A 228 0.58 5.93 -22.06
C ASP A 228 0.60 7.33 -21.40
N LEU A 229 1.26 7.50 -20.25
CA LEU A 229 1.53 8.82 -19.65
C LEU A 229 2.54 9.65 -20.45
N LEU A 230 3.62 9.03 -20.94
CA LEU A 230 4.67 9.71 -21.71
C LEU A 230 4.25 10.02 -23.16
N ASP A 231 3.21 9.37 -23.67
CA ASP A 231 2.65 9.60 -25.00
C ASP A 231 1.25 10.22 -24.90
N SER A 232 1.19 11.56 -24.95
CA SER A 232 -0.05 12.33 -24.89
C SER A 232 -1.15 11.89 -25.87
N SER A 233 -0.81 11.20 -26.97
CA SER A 233 -1.79 10.67 -27.93
C SER A 233 -2.49 9.39 -27.45
N LYS A 234 -1.92 8.72 -26.44
CA LYS A 234 -2.41 7.47 -25.84
C LYS A 234 -2.81 7.63 -24.37
N ALA A 235 -2.68 8.83 -23.82
CA ALA A 235 -3.04 9.12 -22.45
C ALA A 235 -4.50 8.70 -22.20
N LEU A 236 -4.69 7.86 -21.18
CA LEU A 236 -6.01 7.49 -20.71
C LEU A 236 -6.73 8.74 -20.20
N ASP A 237 -8.06 8.77 -20.36
CA ASP A 237 -8.86 9.73 -19.59
C ASP A 237 -8.63 9.47 -18.09
N ARG A 238 -8.60 10.55 -17.30
CA ARG A 238 -8.25 10.48 -15.88
C ARG A 238 -9.15 9.53 -15.08
N VAL A 239 -10.44 9.45 -15.41
CA VAL A 239 -11.37 8.52 -14.74
C VAL A 239 -11.01 7.07 -15.05
N GLN A 240 -10.60 6.76 -16.28
CA GLN A 240 -10.16 5.42 -16.65
C GLN A 240 -8.83 5.07 -15.97
N PHE A 241 -7.88 6.01 -15.94
CA PHE A 241 -6.62 5.84 -15.25
C PHE A 241 -6.82 5.55 -13.75
N ASP A 242 -7.65 6.35 -13.06
CA ASP A 242 -7.98 6.15 -11.65
C ASP A 242 -8.69 4.81 -11.40
N THR A 243 -9.53 4.37 -12.35
CA THR A 243 -10.21 3.07 -12.28
C THR A 243 -9.19 1.93 -12.35
N VAL A 244 -8.24 1.99 -13.29
CA VAL A 244 -7.16 1.01 -13.42
C VAL A 244 -6.33 0.98 -12.13
N LEU A 245 -5.82 2.13 -11.68
CA LEU A 245 -5.03 2.21 -10.44
C LEU A 245 -5.78 1.64 -9.23
N SER A 246 -7.03 2.06 -9.03
CA SER A 246 -7.82 1.62 -7.87
C SER A 246 -8.04 0.11 -7.89
N ARG A 247 -8.29 -0.48 -9.07
CA ARG A 247 -8.45 -1.93 -9.22
C ARG A 247 -7.15 -2.67 -8.94
N ARG A 248 -6.02 -2.17 -9.46
CA ARG A 248 -4.70 -2.81 -9.28
C ARG A 248 -4.14 -2.66 -7.87
N LEU A 249 -4.38 -1.55 -7.18
CA LEU A 249 -3.96 -1.37 -5.79
C LEU A 249 -4.64 -2.33 -4.82
N ALA A 250 -5.82 -2.83 -5.19
CA ALA A 250 -6.55 -3.85 -4.43
C ALA A 250 -6.31 -5.29 -4.92
N SER A 251 -5.46 -5.49 -5.94
CA SER A 251 -5.20 -6.81 -6.53
C SER A 251 -4.27 -7.67 -5.66
N HIS A 252 -4.30 -8.99 -5.88
CA HIS A 252 -3.44 -9.93 -5.17
C HIS A 252 -1.96 -9.54 -5.17
N TRP A 253 -1.38 -9.24 -6.34
CA TRP A 253 0.07 -8.98 -6.46
C TRP A 253 0.49 -7.72 -5.70
N THR A 254 -0.33 -6.68 -5.72
CA THR A 254 -0.08 -5.45 -4.97
C THR A 254 -0.20 -5.65 -3.46
N LEU A 255 -1.15 -6.47 -3.02
CA LEU A 255 -1.32 -6.81 -1.61
C LEU A 255 -0.22 -7.74 -1.07
N SER A 256 0.28 -8.64 -1.92
CA SER A 256 1.36 -9.58 -1.58
C SER A 256 2.75 -8.95 -1.67
N ARG A 257 2.95 -7.94 -2.53
CA ARG A 257 4.26 -7.33 -2.84
C ARG A 257 4.16 -5.80 -2.79
N LYS A 258 4.72 -5.21 -1.74
CA LYS A 258 4.67 -3.76 -1.47
C LYS A 258 5.33 -2.91 -2.56
N GLU A 259 6.20 -3.52 -3.36
CA GLU A 259 6.87 -2.89 -4.49
C GLU A 259 5.86 -2.41 -5.53
N TYR A 260 4.86 -3.24 -5.86
CA TYR A 260 3.82 -2.85 -6.83
C TYR A 260 2.95 -1.72 -6.29
N PHE A 261 2.64 -1.71 -4.99
CA PHE A 261 1.94 -0.60 -4.36
C PHE A 261 2.72 0.71 -4.55
N ALA A 262 4.01 0.71 -4.22
CA ALA A 262 4.85 1.89 -4.39
C ALA A 262 4.95 2.33 -5.85
N ILE A 263 5.11 1.40 -6.80
CA ILE A 263 5.17 1.74 -8.23
C ILE A 263 3.87 2.38 -8.71
N TYR A 264 2.71 1.86 -8.30
CA TYR A 264 1.41 2.44 -8.68
C TYR A 264 1.17 3.80 -8.05
N GLU A 265 1.55 4.00 -6.79
CA GLU A 265 1.46 5.31 -6.15
C GLU A 265 2.43 6.32 -6.77
N ALA A 266 3.63 5.90 -7.20
CA ALA A 266 4.51 6.75 -8.00
C ALA A 266 3.83 7.16 -9.32
N ILE A 267 3.30 6.20 -10.07
CA ILE A 267 2.59 6.44 -11.34
C ILE A 267 1.40 7.41 -11.14
N ARG A 268 0.64 7.26 -10.04
CA ARG A 268 -0.44 8.18 -9.66
C ARG A 268 0.05 9.63 -9.52
N ASN A 269 1.15 9.81 -8.81
CA ASN A 269 1.70 11.14 -8.55
C ASN A 269 2.35 11.76 -9.80
N ALA A 270 2.93 10.94 -10.69
CA ALA A 270 3.40 11.41 -11.99
C ALA A 270 2.22 11.90 -12.86
N GLU A 271 1.12 11.13 -12.93
CA GLU A 271 -0.10 11.56 -13.65
C GLU A 271 -0.65 12.87 -13.11
N GLU A 272 -0.74 13.01 -11.78
CA GLU A 272 -1.22 14.24 -11.14
C GLU A 272 -0.35 15.45 -11.53
N LEU A 273 0.97 15.30 -11.54
CA LEU A 273 1.89 16.37 -11.93
C LEU A 273 1.70 16.78 -13.41
N MET A 274 1.56 15.79 -14.30
CA MET A 274 1.27 16.03 -15.73
C MET A 274 -0.11 16.68 -15.92
N HIS A 275 -1.11 16.24 -15.16
CA HIS A 275 -2.45 16.81 -15.18
C HIS A 275 -2.43 18.29 -14.76
N LEU A 276 -1.73 18.61 -13.68
CA LEU A 276 -1.56 19.98 -13.22
C LEU A 276 -0.80 20.83 -14.26
N ARG A 277 0.27 20.29 -14.86
CA ARG A 277 1.00 20.95 -15.96
C ARG A 277 0.08 21.30 -17.14
N ASN A 278 -0.81 20.39 -17.51
CA ASN A 278 -1.80 20.57 -18.58
C ASN A 278 -2.92 21.55 -18.22
N ARG A 279 -3.23 21.73 -16.94
CA ARG A 279 -4.18 22.75 -16.49
C ARG A 279 -3.60 24.16 -16.56
N TYR A 280 -2.29 24.29 -16.37
CA TYR A 280 -1.56 25.55 -16.40
C TYR A 280 -0.65 25.64 -17.65
N VAL A 281 -1.19 25.37 -18.85
CA VAL A 281 -0.38 25.31 -20.09
C VAL A 281 0.47 26.57 -20.28
N ASP A 282 -0.15 27.73 -20.10
CA ASP A 282 0.44 29.05 -20.29
C ASP A 282 1.18 29.58 -19.05
N GLY A 283 1.45 28.75 -18.04
CA GLY A 283 2.06 29.19 -16.79
C GLY A 283 1.08 29.88 -15.83
N PHE A 284 1.61 30.56 -14.81
CA PHE A 284 0.83 31.12 -13.71
C PHE A 284 0.46 32.58 -13.95
N HIS A 285 -0.84 32.84 -14.09
CA HIS A 285 -1.40 34.16 -14.39
C HIS A 285 -2.51 34.50 -13.41
N PHE A 286 -2.20 35.35 -12.43
CA PHE A 286 -3.13 35.80 -11.41
C PHE A 286 -3.23 37.33 -11.41
N ASP A 287 -4.37 37.87 -10.95
CA ASP A 287 -4.62 39.32 -10.98
C ASP A 287 -3.71 40.11 -10.04
N ASN A 288 -3.30 39.51 -8.92
CA ASN A 288 -2.48 40.11 -7.88
C ASN A 288 -1.85 39.04 -6.97
N ALA A 289 -0.93 39.47 -6.11
CA ALA A 289 -0.22 38.62 -5.15
C ALA A 289 -1.17 37.85 -4.22
N LYS A 290 -2.29 38.45 -3.81
CA LYS A 290 -3.29 37.78 -2.96
C LYS A 290 -3.94 36.62 -3.69
N ALA A 291 -4.35 36.81 -4.94
CA ALA A 291 -4.94 35.77 -5.77
C ALA A 291 -3.95 34.62 -6.00
N MET A 292 -2.67 34.92 -6.25
CA MET A 292 -1.64 33.89 -6.40
C MET A 292 -1.36 33.15 -5.09
N TYR A 293 -1.32 33.86 -3.96
CA TYR A 293 -1.20 33.26 -2.62
C TYR A 293 -2.35 32.30 -2.34
N ASP A 294 -3.59 32.71 -2.61
CA ASP A 294 -4.77 31.87 -2.43
C ASP A 294 -4.75 30.64 -3.37
N ALA A 295 -4.35 30.84 -4.62
CA ALA A 295 -4.17 29.74 -5.57
C ALA A 295 -3.11 28.73 -5.08
N TYR A 296 -2.04 29.18 -4.44
CA TYR A 296 -1.07 28.29 -3.82
C TYR A 296 -1.67 27.43 -2.73
N THR A 297 -2.49 28.01 -1.85
CA THR A 297 -3.11 27.27 -0.75
C THR A 297 -4.23 26.32 -1.16
N THR A 298 -4.69 26.39 -2.42
CA THR A 298 -5.84 25.61 -2.90
C THR A 298 -5.50 24.61 -3.99
N ASP A 299 -4.56 24.93 -4.89
CA ASP A 299 -4.29 24.10 -6.07
C ASP A 299 -2.79 23.97 -6.36
N ILE A 300 -2.02 25.06 -6.30
CA ILE A 300 -0.63 25.03 -6.80
C ILE A 300 0.30 24.22 -5.88
N TYR A 301 0.05 24.15 -4.57
CA TYR A 301 0.85 23.29 -3.66
C TYR A 301 0.85 21.80 -4.07
N ARG A 302 -0.14 21.37 -4.87
CA ARG A 302 -0.25 19.98 -5.34
C ARG A 302 0.90 19.58 -6.26
N PHE A 303 1.55 20.54 -6.93
CA PHE A 303 2.79 20.27 -7.67
C PHE A 303 3.92 19.81 -6.73
N ASP A 304 4.14 20.55 -5.63
CA ASP A 304 5.12 20.18 -4.59
C ASP A 304 4.79 18.82 -3.96
N GLN A 305 3.50 18.58 -3.68
CA GLN A 305 3.02 17.33 -3.09
C GLN A 305 3.24 16.13 -4.02
N ALA A 306 2.79 16.23 -5.27
CA ALA A 306 2.89 15.16 -6.26
C ALA A 306 4.36 14.83 -6.54
N TYR A 307 5.20 15.85 -6.71
CA TYR A 307 6.64 15.66 -6.90
C TYR A 307 7.31 14.95 -5.71
N ARG A 308 7.04 15.38 -4.47
CA ARG A 308 7.57 14.69 -3.28
C ARG A 308 7.10 13.24 -3.21
N LEU A 309 5.79 13.00 -3.35
CA LEU A 309 5.22 11.67 -3.19
C LEU A 309 5.69 10.71 -4.28
N PHE A 310 5.85 11.19 -5.53
CA PHE A 310 6.50 10.43 -6.59
C PHE A 310 7.89 9.94 -6.15
N ASN A 311 8.73 10.87 -5.70
CA ASN A 311 10.10 10.56 -5.27
C ASN A 311 10.14 9.66 -4.02
N GLU A 312 9.25 9.87 -3.05
CA GLU A 312 9.09 9.02 -1.86
C GLU A 312 8.83 7.56 -2.27
N HIS A 313 7.92 7.35 -3.21
CA HIS A 313 7.58 6.01 -3.69
C HIS A 313 8.67 5.39 -4.57
N VAL A 314 9.28 6.16 -5.47
CA VAL A 314 10.43 5.71 -6.28
C VAL A 314 11.57 5.25 -5.38
N HIS A 315 11.91 6.03 -4.35
CA HIS A 315 13.00 5.70 -3.43
C HIS A 315 12.81 4.32 -2.79
N SER A 316 11.59 3.97 -2.40
CA SER A 316 11.26 2.69 -1.77
C SER A 316 11.50 1.46 -2.67
N VAL A 317 11.64 1.65 -3.98
CA VAL A 317 11.84 0.57 -4.98
C VAL A 317 13.18 0.66 -5.74
N LEU A 318 14.00 1.69 -5.52
CA LEU A 318 15.29 1.88 -6.22
C LEU A 318 16.22 0.65 -6.13
N SER A 319 16.33 0.05 -4.95
CA SER A 319 17.20 -1.12 -4.70
C SER A 319 16.72 -2.41 -5.39
N LYS A 320 15.53 -2.41 -6.01
CA LYS A 320 14.88 -3.57 -6.61
C LYS A 320 14.79 -3.49 -8.13
N GLY A 321 15.54 -2.58 -8.75
CA GLY A 321 15.66 -2.49 -10.21
C GLY A 321 14.46 -1.84 -10.89
N ALA A 322 14.01 -0.69 -10.39
CA ALA A 322 12.88 0.07 -10.94
C ALA A 322 13.21 0.83 -12.24
N ASP A 323 13.89 0.19 -13.20
CA ASP A 323 14.24 0.77 -14.51
C ASP A 323 13.00 1.32 -15.25
N ILE A 324 11.84 0.73 -14.97
CA ILE A 324 10.55 1.11 -15.54
C ILE A 324 10.10 2.53 -15.16
N LEU A 325 10.47 3.01 -13.98
CA LEU A 325 10.11 4.36 -13.52
C LEU A 325 11.10 5.42 -13.98
N ARG A 326 12.28 5.02 -14.46
CA ARG A 326 13.34 5.96 -14.88
C ARG A 326 12.88 6.94 -15.98
N GLN A 327 12.04 6.49 -16.91
CA GLN A 327 11.51 7.37 -17.94
C GLN A 327 10.48 8.38 -17.40
N LEU A 328 9.72 8.00 -16.36
CA LEU A 328 8.84 8.95 -15.67
C LEU A 328 9.65 9.94 -14.83
N ASP A 329 10.75 9.49 -14.23
CA ASP A 329 11.64 10.31 -13.40
C ASP A 329 12.13 11.55 -14.17
N ASP A 330 12.65 11.35 -15.39
CA ASP A 330 13.13 12.43 -16.25
C ASP A 330 12.02 13.45 -16.58
N GLU A 331 10.80 12.97 -16.87
CA GLU A 331 9.66 13.85 -17.20
C GLU A 331 9.13 14.58 -15.96
N VAL A 332 9.05 13.90 -14.81
CA VAL A 332 8.65 14.50 -13.52
C VAL A 332 9.63 15.59 -13.10
N GLU A 333 10.94 15.32 -13.21
CA GLU A 333 12.00 16.30 -12.95
C GLU A 333 11.91 17.49 -13.91
N SER A 334 11.67 17.22 -15.19
CA SER A 334 11.50 18.28 -16.18
C SER A 334 10.32 19.20 -15.85
N ILE A 335 9.16 18.62 -15.52
CA ILE A 335 7.97 19.40 -15.16
C ILE A 335 8.23 20.19 -13.87
N TYR A 336 8.79 19.58 -12.84
CA TYR A 336 8.94 20.23 -11.55
C TYR A 336 10.07 21.27 -11.55
N THR A 337 11.28 20.87 -11.92
CA THR A 337 12.48 21.70 -11.79
C THR A 337 12.57 22.73 -12.92
N ASN A 338 12.35 22.32 -14.17
CA ASN A 338 12.58 23.20 -15.33
C ASN A 338 11.38 24.10 -15.64
N TRP A 339 10.17 23.67 -15.30
CA TRP A 339 8.94 24.41 -15.63
C TRP A 339 8.25 24.98 -14.39
N TYR A 340 7.83 24.16 -13.43
CA TYR A 340 7.00 24.59 -12.31
C TYR A 340 7.69 25.64 -11.44
N LEU A 341 8.89 25.35 -10.94
CA LEU A 341 9.64 26.30 -10.10
C LEU A 341 9.98 27.59 -10.85
N TYR A 342 10.30 27.48 -12.14
CA TYR A 342 10.63 28.63 -12.99
C TYR A 342 9.41 29.55 -13.21
N GLU A 343 8.30 29.00 -13.68
CA GLU A 343 7.06 29.75 -13.94
C GLU A 343 6.47 30.33 -12.65
N LEU A 344 6.53 29.58 -11.55
CA LEU A 344 6.07 30.06 -10.24
C LEU A 344 6.91 31.26 -9.78
N GLY A 345 8.23 31.17 -9.91
CA GLY A 345 9.15 32.25 -9.58
C GLY A 345 8.89 33.51 -10.41
N LEU A 346 8.79 33.37 -11.75
CA LEU A 346 8.48 34.48 -12.65
C LEU A 346 7.15 35.15 -12.32
N ALA A 347 6.10 34.38 -12.07
CA ALA A 347 4.79 34.92 -11.72
C ALA A 347 4.85 35.69 -10.40
N TRP A 348 5.51 35.13 -9.39
CA TRP A 348 5.64 35.78 -8.09
C TRP A 348 6.47 37.07 -8.17
N ASP A 349 7.59 37.06 -8.89
CA ASP A 349 8.46 38.22 -9.07
C ASP A 349 7.73 39.39 -9.75
N ARG A 350 6.87 39.10 -10.74
CA ARG A 350 6.01 40.11 -11.37
C ARG A 350 5.12 40.80 -10.33
N HIS A 351 4.49 40.04 -9.44
CA HIS A 351 3.64 40.61 -8.38
C HIS A 351 4.46 41.40 -7.35
N LEU A 352 5.61 40.89 -6.93
CA LEU A 352 6.53 41.60 -6.03
C LEU A 352 6.91 42.98 -6.57
N ALA A 353 7.26 43.05 -7.86
CA ALA A 353 7.67 44.28 -8.52
C ALA A 353 6.49 45.24 -8.77
N ASN A 354 5.39 44.75 -9.35
CA ASN A 354 4.26 45.59 -9.75
C ASN A 354 3.50 46.15 -8.54
N GLU A 355 3.38 45.38 -7.47
CA GLU A 355 2.68 45.76 -6.24
C GLU A 355 3.62 46.34 -5.18
N LYS A 356 4.93 46.42 -5.48
CA LYS A 356 5.98 46.98 -4.60
C LYS A 356 5.98 46.37 -3.20
N LEU A 357 5.77 45.07 -3.11
CA LEU A 357 5.58 44.38 -1.83
C LEU A 357 6.82 44.43 -0.93
N LEU A 358 8.01 44.68 -1.49
CA LEU A 358 9.24 44.85 -0.71
C LEU A 358 9.32 46.20 0.02
N GLU A 359 8.57 47.24 -0.40
CA GLU A 359 8.51 48.52 0.33
C GLU A 359 7.75 48.35 1.67
N LYS A 360 6.73 47.49 1.68
CA LYS A 360 5.99 47.10 2.87
C LYS A 360 5.52 45.65 2.71
N TRP A 361 6.20 44.74 3.40
CA TRP A 361 5.96 43.29 3.31
C TRP A 361 4.61 42.89 3.92
N GLN A 362 3.55 43.05 3.14
CA GLN A 362 2.19 42.72 3.51
C GLN A 362 1.37 42.33 2.28
N ILE A 363 0.42 41.42 2.45
CA ILE A 363 -0.60 41.10 1.44
C ILE A 363 -1.97 41.33 2.10
N PRO A 364 -2.84 42.17 1.54
CA PRO A 364 -4.16 42.44 2.11
C PRO A 364 -4.95 41.16 2.39
N GLY A 365 -5.45 41.02 3.62
CA GLY A 365 -6.26 39.87 4.04
C GLY A 365 -5.46 38.60 4.35
N VAL A 366 -4.12 38.61 4.27
CA VAL A 366 -3.27 37.49 4.71
C VAL A 366 -2.72 37.82 6.11
N PRO A 367 -2.89 36.94 7.11
CA PRO A 367 -2.30 37.14 8.44
C PRO A 367 -0.77 37.16 8.38
N HIS A 368 -0.11 37.96 9.22
CA HIS A 368 1.36 38.01 9.27
C HIS A 368 1.93 37.00 10.25
N GLN A 369 3.06 36.36 9.91
CA GLN A 369 3.74 35.42 10.80
C GLN A 369 4.19 36.09 12.11
N TYR A 370 4.65 37.35 12.06
CA TYR A 370 5.06 38.08 13.25
C TYR A 370 3.89 38.46 14.20
N ASP A 371 2.63 38.28 13.76
CA ASP A 371 1.46 38.45 14.62
C ASP A 371 1.00 37.12 15.26
N PHE A 372 1.71 36.01 15.01
CA PHE A 372 1.30 34.65 15.40
C PHE A 372 0.93 34.55 16.88
N TYR A 373 1.80 35.00 17.79
CA TYR A 373 1.55 34.87 19.22
C TYR A 373 0.26 35.60 19.64
N GLU A 374 0.06 36.83 19.17
CA GLU A 374 -1.11 37.63 19.54
C GLU A 374 -2.40 37.05 18.95
N LYS A 375 -2.38 36.65 17.68
CA LYS A 375 -3.57 36.17 16.94
C LYS A 375 -3.92 34.72 17.25
N GLU A 376 -2.93 33.84 17.34
CA GLU A 376 -3.16 32.40 17.45
C GLU A 376 -3.07 31.89 18.90
N VAL A 377 -2.20 32.49 19.73
CA VAL A 377 -1.98 32.01 21.11
C VAL A 377 -2.79 32.83 22.11
N ARG A 378 -2.51 34.12 22.22
CA ARG A 378 -3.10 35.02 23.22
C ARG A 378 -4.61 35.17 23.05
N THR A 379 -5.08 35.35 21.81
CA THR A 379 -6.51 35.44 21.52
C THR A 379 -7.25 34.19 21.98
N ARG A 380 -6.66 32.99 21.82
CA ARG A 380 -7.28 31.74 22.27
C ARG A 380 -7.26 31.57 23.78
N LEU A 381 -6.17 31.95 24.45
CA LEU A 381 -6.10 31.96 25.92
C LEU A 381 -7.10 32.93 26.56
N SER A 382 -7.50 33.99 25.86
CA SER A 382 -8.54 34.90 26.34
C SER A 382 -9.95 34.27 26.41
N LEU A 383 -10.15 33.13 25.74
CA LEU A 383 -11.42 32.40 25.80
C LEU A 383 -11.52 31.63 27.12
N LYS A 384 -12.62 31.83 27.85
CA LYS A 384 -12.86 31.22 29.19
C LYS A 384 -12.69 29.69 29.26
N GLN A 385 -12.80 28.99 28.13
CA GLN A 385 -12.73 27.53 28.05
C GLN A 385 -11.30 27.02 27.82
N THR A 386 -10.37 27.89 27.40
CA THR A 386 -9.00 27.51 27.04
C THR A 386 -8.07 27.85 28.19
N LYS A 387 -7.59 26.83 28.91
CA LYS A 387 -6.61 27.02 29.99
C LYS A 387 -5.15 26.93 29.52
N ARG A 388 -4.92 26.29 28.38
CA ARG A 388 -3.58 26.04 27.83
C ARG A 388 -3.63 25.93 26.33
N VAL A 389 -2.60 26.45 25.67
CA VAL A 389 -2.35 26.27 24.24
C VAL A 389 -1.01 25.58 24.06
N PHE A 390 -1.01 24.47 23.32
CA PHE A 390 0.20 23.83 22.83
C PHE A 390 0.48 24.32 21.42
N VAL A 391 1.72 24.72 21.15
CA VAL A 391 2.17 25.13 19.82
C VAL A 391 3.29 24.20 19.40
N ILE A 392 3.15 23.54 18.26
CA ILE A 392 4.21 22.71 17.68
C ILE A 392 4.85 23.49 16.53
N ILE A 393 6.14 23.78 16.65
CA ILE A 393 6.93 24.45 15.61
C ILE A 393 7.79 23.38 14.96
N SER A 394 7.41 22.99 13.73
CA SER A 394 8.21 22.10 12.90
C SER A 394 9.02 22.90 11.89
N ASP A 395 10.34 22.79 11.95
CA ASP A 395 11.23 23.44 10.99
C ASP A 395 11.12 22.80 9.59
N ALA A 396 11.33 23.62 8.56
CA ALA A 396 11.21 23.25 7.13
C ALA A 396 9.88 22.58 6.70
N LEU A 397 8.80 22.72 7.48
CA LEU A 397 7.48 22.15 7.15
C LEU A 397 6.77 22.97 6.07
N ARG A 398 6.94 22.58 4.80
CA ARG A 398 6.23 23.20 3.67
C ARG A 398 4.71 23.02 3.77
N PHE A 399 3.96 23.93 3.14
CA PHE A 399 2.49 23.92 3.18
C PHE A 399 1.89 22.60 2.69
N GLU A 400 2.45 22.01 1.63
CA GLU A 400 1.96 20.73 1.08
C GLU A 400 2.05 19.57 2.10
N ILE A 401 3.12 19.56 2.91
CA ILE A 401 3.33 18.56 3.97
C ILE A 401 2.32 18.78 5.10
N ALA A 402 2.11 20.03 5.49
CA ALA A 402 1.10 20.39 6.49
C ALA A 402 -0.33 20.03 6.02
N ASN A 403 -0.61 20.20 4.73
CA ASN A 403 -1.88 19.80 4.12
C ASN A 403 -2.07 18.28 4.15
N GLU A 404 -1.05 17.49 3.81
CA GLU A 404 -1.09 16.02 3.94
C GLU A 404 -1.32 15.59 5.40
N LEU A 405 -0.57 16.16 6.34
CA LEU A 405 -0.74 15.90 7.77
C LEU A 405 -2.17 16.19 8.23
N GLY A 406 -2.75 17.31 7.77
CA GLY A 406 -4.14 17.67 8.03
C GLY A 406 -5.13 16.62 7.53
N ALA A 407 -4.93 16.10 6.31
CA ALA A 407 -5.76 15.04 5.75
C ALA A 407 -5.63 13.72 6.54
N ILE A 408 -4.41 13.34 6.92
CA ILE A 408 -4.15 12.14 7.73
C ILE A 408 -4.85 12.23 9.09
N ILE A 409 -4.72 13.35 9.80
CA ILE A 409 -5.35 13.53 11.10
C ILE A 409 -6.89 13.53 10.97
N ASN A 410 -7.44 14.16 9.92
CA ASN A 410 -8.89 14.20 9.69
C ASN A 410 -9.49 12.85 9.28
N ASN A 411 -8.68 11.92 8.76
CA ASN A 411 -9.09 10.53 8.55
C ASN A 411 -9.16 9.72 9.86
N GLU A 412 -8.59 10.22 10.96
CA GLU A 412 -8.77 9.63 12.28
C GLU A 412 -10.09 10.07 12.93
N LYS A 413 -10.75 9.15 13.64
CA LYS A 413 -12.08 9.42 14.21
C LYS A 413 -12.11 10.42 15.37
N ARG A 414 -10.96 10.74 15.97
CA ARG A 414 -10.88 11.41 17.28
C ARG A 414 -10.51 12.89 17.21
N PHE A 415 -9.85 13.31 16.15
CA PHE A 415 -9.29 14.65 16.02
C PHE A 415 -9.95 15.36 14.85
N LYS A 416 -9.89 16.69 14.89
CA LYS A 416 -10.26 17.54 13.76
C LYS A 416 -9.18 18.60 13.60
N THR A 417 -8.67 18.72 12.39
CA THR A 417 -7.62 19.65 12.02
C THR A 417 -8.14 20.60 10.94
N GLU A 418 -7.72 21.85 11.03
CA GLU A 418 -7.93 22.88 10.03
C GLU A 418 -6.55 23.40 9.63
N VAL A 419 -6.33 23.55 8.32
CA VAL A 419 -5.09 24.09 7.77
C VAL A 419 -5.35 25.56 7.41
N SER A 420 -4.49 26.44 7.89
CA SER A 420 -4.52 27.88 7.59
C SER A 420 -3.10 28.37 7.38
N THR A 421 -2.94 29.59 6.86
CA THR A 421 -1.63 30.11 6.46
C THR A 421 -1.37 31.51 7.00
N GLN A 422 -0.08 31.86 7.05
CA GLN A 422 0.41 33.18 7.39
C GLN A 422 1.45 33.60 6.35
N LEU A 423 1.56 34.91 6.10
CA LEU A 423 2.63 35.48 5.30
C LEU A 423 3.92 35.43 6.11
N GLY A 424 4.88 34.62 5.65
CA GLY A 424 6.18 34.45 6.28
C GLY A 424 6.99 35.75 6.33
N VAL A 425 7.93 35.84 7.26
CA VAL A 425 8.88 36.96 7.36
C VAL A 425 9.94 36.94 6.26
N LEU A 426 10.50 38.11 5.92
CA LEU A 426 11.66 38.24 5.03
C LEU A 426 12.88 38.84 5.75
N PRO A 427 14.09 38.27 5.55
CA PRO A 427 14.36 37.03 4.83
C PRO A 427 13.78 35.80 5.55
N SER A 428 13.32 34.81 4.80
CA SER A 428 12.60 33.63 5.30
C SER A 428 13.55 32.53 5.78
N TYR A 429 14.46 32.86 6.70
CA TYR A 429 15.40 31.93 7.31
C TYR A 429 15.02 31.62 8.76
N THR A 430 15.49 30.49 9.26
CA THR A 430 15.06 29.88 10.53
C THR A 430 15.08 30.82 11.73
N GLN A 431 16.15 31.62 11.93
CA GLN A 431 16.27 32.42 13.16
C GLN A 431 15.23 33.54 13.22
N LEU A 432 14.96 34.24 12.12
CA LEU A 432 13.91 35.27 12.09
C LEU A 432 12.51 34.64 12.14
N GLY A 433 12.29 33.56 11.39
CA GLY A 433 11.02 32.83 11.42
C GLY A 433 10.64 32.36 12.82
N MET A 434 11.57 31.73 13.54
CA MET A 434 11.34 31.27 14.92
C MET A 434 11.15 32.43 15.90
N ALA A 435 11.91 33.52 15.75
CA ALA A 435 11.75 34.70 16.61
C ALA A 435 10.38 35.36 16.44
N ALA A 436 9.86 35.41 15.20
CA ALA A 436 8.56 35.99 14.87
C ALA A 436 7.38 35.25 15.50
N LEU A 437 7.54 33.95 15.83
CA LEU A 437 6.48 33.15 16.48
C LEU A 437 6.41 33.36 18.00
N LEU A 438 7.43 33.97 18.62
CA LEU A 438 7.51 34.21 20.06
C LEU A 438 6.68 35.46 20.46
N PRO A 439 6.27 35.58 21.74
CA PRO A 439 5.69 36.82 22.25
C PRO A 439 6.71 37.96 22.18
N HIS A 440 6.38 39.04 21.48
CA HIS A 440 7.28 40.17 21.31
C HIS A 440 6.54 41.49 21.11
N LYS A 441 7.21 42.61 21.43
CA LYS A 441 6.83 43.95 20.99
C LYS A 441 7.76 44.48 19.91
N ALA A 442 9.02 44.06 19.93
CA ALA A 442 10.01 44.41 18.93
C ALA A 442 10.94 43.23 18.63
N LEU A 443 11.27 43.07 17.35
CA LEU A 443 12.35 42.22 16.86
C LEU A 443 13.51 43.12 16.40
N SER A 444 14.73 42.74 16.73
CA SER A 444 15.91 43.52 16.34
C SER A 444 17.10 42.64 16.01
N TYR A 445 17.93 43.11 15.09
CA TYR A 445 19.27 42.60 14.84
C TYR A 445 20.27 43.35 15.71
N GLN A 446 21.28 42.65 16.22
CA GLN A 446 22.46 43.28 16.82
C GLN A 446 23.68 42.93 15.94
N PRO A 447 24.04 43.77 14.96
CA PRO A 447 25.08 43.47 13.97
C PRO A 447 26.43 43.12 14.59
N GLU A 448 26.74 43.70 15.76
CA GLU A 448 27.97 43.46 16.51
C GLU A 448 28.03 42.06 17.17
N GLN A 449 26.89 41.36 17.29
CA GLN A 449 26.76 40.06 17.97
C GLN A 449 26.38 38.91 17.02
N GLY A 450 26.50 39.13 15.70
CA GLY A 450 26.26 38.11 14.67
C GLY A 450 24.86 38.17 14.04
N THR A 451 24.36 37.03 13.55
CA THR A 451 23.07 36.93 12.84
C THR A 451 21.86 36.74 13.77
N ALA A 452 22.09 36.69 15.08
CA ALA A 452 21.07 36.40 16.06
C ALA A 452 19.96 37.46 16.05
N VAL A 453 18.72 36.98 16.13
CA VAL A 453 17.53 37.83 16.24
C VAL A 453 17.15 37.97 17.71
N TYR A 454 16.93 39.20 18.16
CA TYR A 454 16.59 39.52 19.54
C TYR A 454 15.09 39.85 19.63
N VAL A 455 14.45 39.29 20.64
CA VAL A 455 13.06 39.50 21.03
C VAL A 455 13.04 40.33 22.31
N ASP A 456 12.56 41.56 22.22
CA ASP A 456 12.52 42.52 23.33
C ASP A 456 13.86 42.62 24.09
N GLY A 457 14.96 42.61 23.34
CA GLY A 457 16.34 42.69 23.86
C GLY A 457 16.98 41.37 24.31
N ILE A 458 16.27 40.25 24.24
CA ILE A 458 16.80 38.90 24.56
C ILE A 458 17.06 38.13 23.26
N SER A 459 18.24 37.53 23.10
CA SER A 459 18.50 36.65 21.96
C SER A 459 17.46 35.54 21.88
N SER A 460 16.96 35.19 20.69
CA SER A 460 16.03 34.07 20.49
C SER A 460 16.72 32.77 20.05
N GLN A 461 18.06 32.77 19.99
CA GLN A 461 18.84 31.63 19.54
C GLN A 461 18.91 30.55 20.64
N GLY A 462 18.54 29.32 20.28
CA GLY A 462 18.58 28.17 21.20
C GLY A 462 17.34 28.04 22.09
N LEU A 463 17.07 26.80 22.51
CA LEU A 463 15.86 26.45 23.27
C LEU A 463 15.76 27.16 24.61
N GLU A 464 16.88 27.30 25.34
CA GLU A 464 16.92 27.95 26.66
C GLU A 464 16.47 29.40 26.60
N ASN A 465 16.98 30.18 25.64
CA ASN A 465 16.60 31.57 25.50
C ASN A 465 15.12 31.73 25.10
N ARG A 466 14.63 30.87 24.21
CA ARG A 466 13.20 30.83 23.84
C ARG A 466 12.32 30.50 25.04
N ASN A 467 12.76 29.58 25.89
CA ASN A 467 12.11 29.25 27.14
C ASN A 467 12.04 30.48 28.07
N SER A 468 13.15 31.22 28.24
CA SER A 468 13.19 32.44 29.04
C SER A 468 12.25 33.54 28.51
N ILE A 469 12.09 33.65 27.20
CA ILE A 469 11.13 34.58 26.57
C ILE A 469 9.69 34.16 26.90
N LEU A 470 9.35 32.87 26.71
CA LEU A 470 8.00 32.36 26.97
C LEU A 470 7.61 32.38 28.45
N GLN A 471 8.56 32.21 29.37
CA GLN A 471 8.30 32.31 30.82
C GLN A 471 7.72 33.67 31.23
N LYS A 472 8.04 34.75 30.51
CA LYS A 472 7.48 36.09 30.76
C LYS A 472 5.97 36.16 30.55
N VAL A 473 5.39 35.21 29.83
CA VAL A 473 3.96 35.10 29.54
C VAL A 473 3.35 33.81 30.11
N GLY A 474 3.98 33.23 31.13
CA GLY A 474 3.49 31.98 31.75
C GLY A 474 3.64 30.75 30.86
N GLY A 475 4.58 30.79 29.91
CA GLY A 475 4.85 29.71 28.95
C GLY A 475 6.14 28.94 29.23
N MET A 476 6.37 27.90 28.43
CA MET A 476 7.60 27.12 28.39
C MET A 476 7.95 26.69 26.95
N ALA A 477 9.24 26.43 26.70
CA ALA A 477 9.72 25.76 25.50
C ALA A 477 10.28 24.37 25.82
N VAL A 478 10.06 23.40 24.94
CA VAL A 478 10.60 22.04 25.04
C VAL A 478 10.88 21.47 23.63
N SER A 479 11.81 20.54 23.51
CA SER A 479 11.97 19.78 22.25
C SER A 479 10.92 18.65 22.14
N SER A 480 10.55 18.27 20.92
CA SER A 480 9.66 17.13 20.66
C SER A 480 10.22 15.84 21.29
N LYS A 481 11.53 15.60 21.13
CA LYS A 481 12.25 14.44 21.70
C LYS A 481 12.15 14.40 23.23
N GLU A 482 12.39 15.53 23.90
CA GLU A 482 12.28 15.59 25.37
C GLU A 482 10.84 15.34 25.83
N LEU A 483 9.85 16.01 25.23
CA LEU A 483 8.44 15.84 25.61
C LEU A 483 7.97 14.39 25.43
N MET A 484 8.38 13.74 24.34
CA MET A 484 8.05 12.34 24.06
C MET A 484 8.70 11.37 25.05
N SER A 485 9.84 11.73 25.64
CA SER A 485 10.51 10.93 26.68
C SER A 485 9.87 11.01 28.06
N TRP A 486 9.06 12.02 28.34
CA TRP A 486 8.42 12.17 29.64
C TRP A 486 7.45 11.03 29.94
N SER A 487 7.40 10.62 31.21
CA SER A 487 6.29 9.80 31.67
C SER A 487 4.96 10.57 31.60
N ASN A 488 3.81 9.86 31.60
CA ASN A 488 2.50 10.53 31.63
C ASN A 488 2.31 11.43 32.87
N GLN A 489 2.92 11.05 34.00
CA GLN A 489 2.81 11.83 35.23
C GLN A 489 3.72 13.05 35.18
N GLU A 490 5.00 12.83 34.84
CA GLU A 490 5.98 13.92 34.67
C GLU A 490 5.49 14.97 33.67
N GLY A 491 4.99 14.53 32.52
CA GLY A 491 4.49 15.46 31.51
C GLY A 491 3.32 16.30 32.03
N ARG A 492 2.36 15.68 32.75
CA ARG A 492 1.24 16.41 33.36
C ARG A 492 1.70 17.38 34.44
N ASP A 493 2.71 17.03 35.22
CA ASP A 493 3.27 17.88 36.26
C ASP A 493 4.04 19.07 35.66
N LYS A 494 4.87 18.84 34.65
CA LYS A 494 5.64 19.88 33.95
C LYS A 494 4.75 20.93 33.28
N VAL A 495 3.64 20.51 32.67
CA VAL A 495 2.74 21.45 32.01
C VAL A 495 1.69 22.06 32.95
N ARG A 496 1.52 21.55 34.19
CA ARG A 496 0.36 21.84 35.06
C ARG A 496 0.13 23.33 35.25
N ASP A 497 1.19 24.06 35.54
CA ASP A 497 1.16 25.48 35.93
C ASP A 497 1.58 26.41 34.77
N VAL A 498 1.58 25.88 33.54
CA VAL A 498 1.97 26.59 32.31
C VAL A 498 0.75 26.83 31.42
N GLU A 499 0.62 28.02 30.85
CA GLU A 499 -0.48 28.40 29.94
C GLU A 499 -0.11 28.20 28.46
N VAL A 500 1.16 28.33 28.11
CA VAL A 500 1.66 28.19 26.72
C VAL A 500 2.81 27.18 26.67
N VAL A 501 2.70 26.14 25.84
CA VAL A 501 3.77 25.14 25.68
C VAL A 501 4.21 25.13 24.23
N TYR A 502 5.40 25.64 23.93
CA TYR A 502 6.01 25.57 22.60
C TYR A 502 6.88 24.33 22.50
N ILE A 503 6.63 23.52 21.48
CA ILE A 503 7.30 22.25 21.21
C ILE A 503 8.06 22.40 19.89
N TYR A 504 9.38 22.26 19.93
CA TYR A 504 10.24 22.40 18.74
C TYR A 504 10.56 21.03 18.13
N HIS A 505 10.34 20.92 16.83
CA HIS A 505 10.55 19.73 16.00
C HIS A 505 11.35 20.13 14.75
N ASP A 506 12.33 19.33 14.34
CA ASP A 506 13.32 19.72 13.34
C ASP A 506 13.69 18.59 12.36
N THR A 507 12.89 17.52 12.27
CA THR A 507 13.27 16.30 11.53
C THR A 507 13.59 16.55 10.04
N ILE A 508 12.83 17.40 9.35
CA ILE A 508 13.07 17.71 7.93
C ILE A 508 14.38 18.50 7.78
N ASP A 509 14.51 19.61 8.52
CA ASP A 509 15.70 20.48 8.51
C ASP A 509 16.98 19.71 8.86
N ALA A 510 16.95 18.93 9.95
CA ALA A 510 18.10 18.17 10.44
C ALA A 510 18.64 17.13 9.44
N ILE A 511 17.79 16.65 8.53
CA ILE A 511 18.13 15.67 7.48
C ILE A 511 18.44 16.39 6.16
N GLY A 512 17.67 17.41 5.78
CA GLY A 512 17.79 18.11 4.50
C GLY A 512 18.98 19.06 4.40
N ASP A 513 19.43 19.66 5.52
CA ASP A 513 20.47 20.70 5.51
C ASP A 513 21.91 20.19 5.28
N LYS A 514 22.09 18.86 5.17
CA LYS A 514 23.42 18.26 4.97
C LYS A 514 23.45 17.54 3.63
N ALA A 515 24.42 17.92 2.78
CA ALA A 515 24.65 17.28 1.49
C ALA A 515 24.77 15.73 1.59
N ALA A 516 25.27 15.20 2.70
CA ALA A 516 25.38 13.75 2.91
C ALA A 516 24.04 13.03 3.17
N THR A 517 22.97 13.76 3.48
CA THR A 517 21.63 13.21 3.79
C THR A 517 20.51 13.84 2.98
N GLU A 518 20.83 14.76 2.06
CA GLU A 518 19.88 15.48 1.21
C GLU A 518 18.98 14.54 0.39
N GLU A 519 19.53 13.42 -0.12
CA GLU A 519 18.77 12.38 -0.84
C GLU A 519 17.66 11.74 0.02
N LYS A 520 17.70 11.88 1.35
CA LYS A 520 16.69 11.36 2.29
C LYS A 520 15.62 12.38 2.66
N THR A 521 15.63 13.57 2.06
CA THR A 521 14.68 14.65 2.41
C THR A 521 13.23 14.21 2.23
N PHE A 522 12.91 13.42 1.20
CA PHE A 522 11.55 12.91 0.99
C PHE A 522 11.11 11.92 2.09
N GLU A 523 12.00 11.01 2.51
CA GLU A 523 11.74 10.12 3.65
C GLU A 523 11.58 10.88 4.97
N ALA A 524 12.36 11.96 5.15
CA ALA A 524 12.26 12.84 6.31
C ALA A 524 10.89 13.52 6.42
N CYS A 525 10.27 13.86 5.28
CA CYS A 525 8.92 14.42 5.26
C CYS A 525 7.89 13.42 5.79
N ARG A 526 7.95 12.15 5.34
CA ARG A 526 7.07 11.08 5.86
C ARG A 526 7.28 10.86 7.35
N SER A 527 8.54 10.82 7.79
CA SER A 527 8.90 10.66 9.20
C SER A 527 8.36 11.82 10.05
N ALA A 528 8.52 13.06 9.57
CA ALA A 528 7.98 14.24 10.24
C ALA A 528 6.45 14.20 10.36
N ILE A 529 5.73 13.78 9.32
CA ILE A 529 4.27 13.60 9.37
C ILE A 529 3.88 12.61 10.47
N GLU A 530 4.55 11.46 10.55
CA GLU A 530 4.29 10.44 11.56
C GLU A 530 4.60 10.93 12.98
N GLU A 531 5.76 11.57 13.16
CA GLU A 531 6.19 12.15 14.43
C GLU A 531 5.25 13.26 14.91
N LEU A 532 4.80 14.15 14.02
CA LEU A 532 3.86 15.22 14.35
C LEU A 532 2.48 14.67 14.71
N LYS A 533 1.99 13.65 13.98
CA LYS A 533 0.74 12.96 14.31
C LYS A 533 0.80 12.34 15.71
N ASP A 534 1.89 11.64 16.01
CA ASP A 534 2.10 11.03 17.33
C ASP A 534 2.25 12.08 18.43
N LEU A 535 2.91 13.20 18.15
CA LEU A 535 3.05 14.33 19.06
C LEU A 535 1.70 15.00 19.37
N VAL A 536 0.85 15.21 18.37
CA VAL A 536 -0.53 15.69 18.56
C VAL A 536 -1.32 14.70 19.43
N GLY A 537 -1.21 13.40 19.13
CA GLY A 537 -1.83 12.34 19.93
C GLY A 537 -1.34 12.32 21.38
N ARG A 538 -0.04 12.54 21.60
CA ARG A 538 0.59 12.65 22.92
C ARG A 538 0.02 13.83 23.71
N VAL A 539 -0.01 15.01 23.11
CA VAL A 539 -0.50 16.24 23.75
C VAL A 539 -1.95 16.10 24.16
N ILE A 540 -2.82 15.67 23.25
CA ILE A 540 -4.26 15.60 23.50
C ILE A 540 -4.59 14.48 24.48
N ASN A 541 -4.04 13.28 24.29
CA ASN A 541 -4.46 12.10 25.05
C ASN A 541 -3.77 11.93 26.40
N ARG A 542 -2.56 12.48 26.57
CA ARG A 542 -1.72 12.22 27.75
C ARG A 542 -1.41 13.48 28.56
N LEU A 543 -1.38 14.65 27.93
CA LEU A 543 -1.09 15.93 28.59
C LEU A 543 -2.33 16.80 28.81
N ASN A 544 -3.53 16.26 28.55
CA ASN A 544 -4.81 16.95 28.66
C ASN A 544 -4.88 18.24 27.82
N GLY A 545 -4.22 18.25 26.65
CA GLY A 545 -4.35 19.35 25.70
C GLY A 545 -5.72 19.33 25.04
N SER A 546 -6.45 20.44 25.10
CA SER A 546 -7.71 20.63 24.36
C SER A 546 -7.51 21.27 23.00
N ARG A 547 -6.36 21.91 22.76
CA ARG A 547 -6.00 22.57 21.50
C ARG A 547 -4.50 22.46 21.26
N VAL A 548 -4.15 22.11 20.03
CA VAL A 548 -2.80 22.17 19.47
C VAL A 548 -2.84 23.12 18.28
N VAL A 549 -1.84 23.97 18.17
CA VAL A 549 -1.58 24.84 17.02
C VAL A 549 -0.33 24.34 16.32
#